data_AF-A0A3D3K387-F1
#
_entry.id   AF-A0A3D3K387-F1
#
_cell.length_a   1.000
_cell.length_b   1.000
_cell.length_c   1.000
_cell.angle_alpha   90.00
_cell.angle_beta   90.00
_cell.angle_gamma   90.00
#
_symmetry.space_group_name_H-M   'P 1'
#
loop_
_entity.id
_entity.type
_entity.pdbx_description
1 polymer ?
#
loop_
_entity_poly.entity_id
_entity_poly.type
_entity_poly.pdbx_seq_one_letter_code
_entity_poly.pdbx_strand_id
1 'polypeptide(L)'
;MKNIFYLFNLFFIFSCKPSAEETCFISKETPFEYVEPKSLSVQEILKEKPKYLDVLDLKKFRSFKQDSIEQHSAEWDEEASLKKINLYKKKYAEFDKYFGDQFSFGYIEKKQINNITYALAKGSGGNWLLKIENGKSSAYFLGLTYSHYYINSKQDLPIIKDGYLQFEGSFVKIIKVPGLPGYDDYSSIKDGNLFRIKLTDLEKDSDRDGYNDILEKAIGLNPNKKDTDDDEIDDFNDLNPKYKSENNKYTELYLQISNGHQFANLIAKNNPYFFTFYESDCEYFHKINPENSRVIFIPKKDKDKTYYERITDLTDFGISKMKKTNGNPDKVYISTWGSSYSNDYAAEYIKGKWVLTLVSGKVI
;
A
#
# COMPACT_ATOMS: atom_id res chain seq x y z
N MET A 1 50.62 0.65 49.95
CA MET A 1 49.17 0.39 49.79
C MET A 1 48.51 1.64 49.28
N LYS A 2 48.11 1.68 47.99
CA LYS A 2 47.14 2.65 47.47
C LYS A 2 46.55 2.07 46.18
N ASN A 3 45.32 1.58 46.31
CA ASN A 3 44.49 1.08 45.22
C ASN A 3 44.14 2.25 44.29
N ILE A 4 44.40 2.08 43.00
CA ILE A 4 43.87 2.96 41.96
C ILE A 4 42.64 2.25 41.38
N PHE A 5 41.47 2.82 41.65
CA PHE A 5 40.19 2.39 41.11
C PHE A 5 40.12 2.71 39.61
N TYR A 6 39.82 1.69 38.80
CA TYR A 6 39.37 1.87 37.42
C TYR A 6 37.93 2.37 37.42
N LEU A 7 37.71 3.61 36.98
CA LEU A 7 36.38 4.14 36.66
C LEU A 7 36.05 3.78 35.20
N PHE A 8 35.24 2.72 35.02
CA PHE A 8 34.56 2.45 33.75
C PHE A 8 33.48 3.51 33.54
N ASN A 9 33.70 4.45 32.62
CA ASN A 9 32.66 5.31 32.10
C ASN A 9 31.80 4.52 31.11
N LEU A 10 30.68 3.98 31.58
CA LEU A 10 29.57 3.52 30.75
C LEU A 10 28.91 4.74 30.09
N PHE A 11 29.31 5.06 28.86
CA PHE A 11 28.53 5.93 27.98
C PHE A 11 27.25 5.19 27.60
N PHE A 12 26.18 5.43 28.35
CA PHE A 12 24.82 5.19 27.86
C PHE A 12 24.58 6.18 26.71
N ILE A 13 24.76 5.71 25.48
CA ILE A 13 24.26 6.41 24.30
C ILE A 13 22.74 6.25 24.34
N PHE A 14 22.06 7.14 25.07
CA PHE A 14 20.63 7.32 24.91
C PHE A 14 20.43 7.81 23.47
N SER A 15 19.98 6.89 22.60
CA SER A 15 19.44 7.27 21.31
C SER A 15 18.17 8.08 21.57
N CYS A 16 18.29 9.40 21.71
CA CYS A 16 17.15 10.31 21.77
C CYS A 16 16.34 10.12 20.50
N LYS A 17 15.18 9.44 20.62
CA LYS A 17 14.17 9.51 19.56
C LYS A 17 13.75 10.98 19.43
N PRO A 18 13.67 11.51 18.20
CA PRO A 18 13.21 12.88 17.99
C PRO A 18 11.83 13.09 18.63
N SER A 19 11.59 14.26 19.20
CA SER A 19 10.30 14.57 19.81
C SER A 19 9.20 14.77 18.74
N ALA A 20 7.92 14.62 19.12
CA ALA A 20 6.79 14.99 18.26
C ALA A 20 6.92 16.40 17.67
N GLU A 21 7.51 17.33 18.43
CA GLU A 21 7.75 18.69 17.96
C GLU A 21 8.76 18.75 16.79
N GLU A 22 9.84 17.99 16.89
CA GLU A 22 10.85 17.91 15.82
C GLU A 22 10.33 17.15 14.59
N THR A 23 9.48 16.15 14.80
CA THR A 23 8.97 15.31 13.71
C THR A 23 7.77 15.92 12.99
N CYS A 24 6.96 16.75 13.65
CA CYS A 24 5.71 17.26 13.08
C CYS A 24 5.71 18.73 12.70
N PHE A 25 6.69 19.53 13.14
CA PHE A 25 6.71 20.96 12.83
C PHE A 25 7.93 21.40 12.04
N ILE A 26 7.70 22.37 11.16
CA ILE A 26 8.74 22.98 10.32
C ILE A 26 8.66 24.51 10.39
N SER A 27 9.82 25.17 10.26
CA SER A 27 9.93 26.62 10.14
C SER A 27 9.88 27.08 8.68
N LYS A 28 10.30 26.23 7.75
CA LYS A 28 10.30 26.48 6.30
C LYS A 28 10.04 25.18 5.56
N GLU A 29 9.27 25.26 4.48
CA GLU A 29 9.11 24.16 3.54
C GLU A 29 10.42 23.94 2.78
N THR A 30 10.88 22.69 2.79
CA THR A 30 11.83 22.20 1.81
C THR A 30 11.07 21.92 0.51
N PRO A 31 11.56 22.42 -0.64
CA PRO A 31 11.02 22.03 -1.94
C PRO A 31 11.01 20.50 -2.05
N PHE A 32 9.90 19.92 -2.49
CA PHE A 32 9.86 18.52 -2.88
C PHE A 32 10.65 18.36 -4.17
N GLU A 33 11.74 17.61 -4.13
CA GLU A 33 12.51 17.24 -5.32
C GLU A 33 12.22 15.77 -5.63
N TYR A 34 11.49 15.54 -6.72
CA TYR A 34 11.24 14.19 -7.19
C TYR A 34 12.51 13.62 -7.81
N VAL A 35 12.98 12.50 -7.28
CA VAL A 35 14.07 11.72 -7.86
C VAL A 35 13.48 10.44 -8.43
N GLU A 36 13.62 10.25 -9.74
CA GLU A 36 13.16 9.03 -10.40
C GLU A 36 13.95 7.82 -9.87
N PRO A 37 13.29 6.78 -9.34
CA PRO A 37 13.96 5.59 -8.89
C PRO A 37 14.68 4.90 -10.05
N LYS A 38 15.93 4.48 -9.82
CA LYS A 38 16.69 3.72 -10.81
C LYS A 38 15.99 2.37 -11.06
N SER A 39 15.62 2.10 -12.30
CA SER A 39 15.04 0.80 -12.68
C SER A 39 16.05 -0.33 -12.48
N LEU A 40 15.60 -1.44 -11.90
CA LEU A 40 16.42 -2.65 -11.74
C LEU A 40 16.51 -3.45 -13.04
N SER A 41 17.66 -4.08 -13.25
CA SER A 41 17.86 -5.11 -14.27
C SER A 41 17.20 -6.44 -13.85
N VAL A 42 17.01 -7.36 -14.81
CA VAL A 42 16.48 -8.71 -14.54
C VAL A 42 17.36 -9.45 -13.52
N GLN A 43 18.68 -9.29 -13.57
CA GLN A 43 19.59 -9.94 -12.63
C GLN A 43 19.44 -9.39 -11.21
N GLU A 44 19.25 -8.09 -11.06
CA GLU A 44 18.98 -7.45 -9.75
C GLU A 44 17.63 -7.90 -9.21
N ILE A 45 16.57 -7.91 -10.03
CA ILE A 45 15.24 -8.40 -9.63
C ILE A 45 15.32 -9.86 -9.15
N LEU A 46 16.01 -10.74 -9.89
CA LEU A 46 16.16 -12.15 -9.52
C LEU A 46 17.00 -12.35 -8.25
N LYS A 47 17.94 -11.45 -7.97
CA LYS A 47 18.76 -11.47 -6.75
C LYS A 47 17.97 -11.01 -5.53
N GLU A 48 17.08 -10.03 -5.70
CA GLU A 48 16.31 -9.41 -4.61
C GLU A 48 14.90 -9.98 -4.44
N LYS A 49 14.45 -10.86 -5.35
CA LYS A 49 13.12 -11.47 -5.29
C LYS A 49 12.83 -12.13 -3.93
N PRO A 50 11.56 -12.18 -3.51
CA PRO A 50 11.19 -12.91 -2.31
C PRO A 50 11.61 -14.39 -2.38
N LYS A 51 12.06 -14.94 -1.25
CA LYS A 51 12.55 -16.34 -1.19
C LYS A 51 11.48 -17.38 -1.55
N TYR A 52 10.21 -17.05 -1.32
CA TYR A 52 9.06 -17.91 -1.61
C TYR A 52 8.63 -17.90 -3.09
N LEU A 53 9.22 -17.02 -3.91
CA LEU A 53 8.88 -16.89 -5.32
C LEU A 53 9.84 -17.72 -6.18
N ASP A 54 9.31 -18.68 -6.90
CA ASP A 54 10.01 -19.33 -8.01
C ASP A 54 9.70 -18.62 -9.32
N VAL A 55 10.71 -18.54 -10.20
CA VAL A 55 10.59 -17.93 -11.53
C VAL A 55 11.13 -18.91 -12.56
N LEU A 56 10.31 -19.25 -13.55
CA LEU A 56 10.68 -20.15 -14.64
C LEU A 56 10.50 -19.47 -15.99
N ASP A 57 11.36 -19.77 -16.94
CA ASP A 57 11.25 -19.28 -18.31
C ASP A 57 10.29 -20.13 -19.14
N LEU A 58 9.34 -19.47 -19.79
CA LEU A 58 8.40 -20.09 -20.72
C LEU A 58 8.91 -19.98 -22.16
N LYS A 59 8.75 -21.07 -22.91
CA LYS A 59 9.07 -21.09 -24.35
C LYS A 59 7.95 -20.52 -25.22
N LYS A 60 6.71 -20.70 -24.78
CA LYS A 60 5.51 -20.15 -25.41
C LYS A 60 4.84 -19.30 -24.36
N PHE A 61 4.65 -18.03 -24.68
CA PHE A 61 4.10 -17.05 -23.75
C PHE A 61 3.42 -15.93 -24.51
N ARG A 62 2.55 -15.23 -23.79
CA ARG A 62 1.98 -13.95 -24.18
C ARG A 62 2.88 -12.82 -23.67
N SER A 63 3.32 -11.94 -24.56
CA SER A 63 4.19 -10.82 -24.19
C SER A 63 3.40 -9.70 -23.49
N PHE A 64 4.09 -8.90 -22.67
CA PHE A 64 3.52 -7.71 -22.06
C PHE A 64 2.85 -6.79 -23.08
N LYS A 65 3.51 -6.54 -24.22
CA LYS A 65 2.97 -5.67 -25.27
C LYS A 65 1.66 -6.21 -25.86
N GLN A 66 1.61 -7.51 -26.15
CA GLN A 66 0.38 -8.12 -26.66
C GLN A 66 -0.74 -8.02 -25.62
N ASP A 67 -0.42 -8.30 -24.36
CA ASP A 67 -1.40 -8.30 -23.28
C ASP A 67 -1.98 -6.90 -23.02
N SER A 68 -1.12 -5.89 -22.94
CA SER A 68 -1.49 -4.48 -22.76
C SER A 68 -2.39 -3.96 -23.88
N ILE A 69 -2.06 -4.24 -25.15
CA ILE A 69 -2.87 -3.78 -26.30
C ILE A 69 -4.28 -4.38 -26.26
N GLU A 70 -4.40 -5.69 -26.04
CA GLU A 70 -5.72 -6.36 -26.01
C GLU A 70 -6.55 -5.95 -24.79
N GLN A 71 -5.92 -5.55 -23.68
CA GLN A 71 -6.64 -5.04 -22.52
C GLN A 71 -7.40 -3.74 -22.85
N HIS A 72 -6.77 -2.84 -23.61
CA HIS A 72 -7.31 -1.52 -23.98
C HIS A 72 -8.08 -1.48 -25.31
N SER A 73 -8.08 -2.56 -26.10
CA SER A 73 -8.64 -2.56 -27.46
C SER A 73 -10.16 -2.36 -27.57
N ALA A 74 -10.90 -2.37 -26.45
CA ALA A 74 -12.36 -2.25 -26.42
C ALA A 74 -12.86 -0.88 -25.94
N GLU A 75 -11.98 0.04 -25.52
CA GLU A 75 -12.36 1.27 -24.82
C GLU A 75 -13.11 2.28 -25.69
N TRP A 76 -13.08 2.14 -27.02
CA TRP A 76 -13.59 3.16 -27.95
C TRP A 76 -14.99 2.84 -28.51
N ASP A 77 -15.59 1.73 -28.08
CA ASP A 77 -16.98 1.34 -28.40
C ASP A 77 -17.76 1.16 -27.09
N GLU A 78 -18.78 2.01 -26.88
CA GLU A 78 -19.59 2.05 -25.67
C GLU A 78 -20.41 0.77 -25.45
N GLU A 79 -21.03 0.22 -26.51
CA GLU A 79 -21.84 -0.99 -26.40
C GLU A 79 -20.95 -2.20 -26.08
N ALA A 80 -19.82 -2.31 -26.78
CA ALA A 80 -18.83 -3.35 -26.53
C ALA A 80 -18.24 -3.25 -25.10
N SER A 81 -17.97 -2.03 -24.64
CA SER A 81 -17.47 -1.75 -23.28
C SER A 81 -18.49 -2.16 -22.22
N LEU A 82 -19.75 -1.75 -22.36
CA LEU A 82 -20.83 -2.12 -21.43
C LEU A 82 -21.04 -3.63 -21.37
N LYS A 83 -20.98 -4.31 -22.53
CA LYS A 83 -21.06 -5.77 -22.59
C LYS A 83 -19.88 -6.44 -21.87
N LYS A 84 -18.66 -5.95 -22.07
CA LYS A 84 -17.44 -6.43 -21.39
C LYS A 84 -17.56 -6.27 -19.87
N ILE A 85 -18.02 -5.10 -19.41
CA ILE A 85 -18.25 -4.82 -17.98
C ILE A 85 -19.31 -5.76 -17.39
N ASN A 86 -20.44 -5.96 -18.07
CA ASN A 86 -21.51 -6.83 -17.58
C ASN A 86 -21.06 -8.30 -17.50
N LEU A 87 -20.31 -8.78 -18.50
CA LEU A 87 -19.72 -10.12 -18.48
C LEU A 87 -18.71 -10.27 -17.34
N TYR A 88 -17.87 -9.25 -17.13
CA TYR A 88 -16.91 -9.21 -16.04
C TYR A 88 -17.61 -9.29 -14.67
N LYS A 89 -18.59 -8.41 -14.40
CA LYS A 89 -19.38 -8.41 -13.16
C LYS A 89 -20.05 -9.76 -12.94
N LYS A 90 -20.63 -10.35 -13.99
CA LYS A 90 -21.23 -11.69 -13.90
C LYS A 90 -20.21 -12.80 -13.60
N LYS A 91 -19.00 -12.74 -14.18
CA LYS A 91 -17.92 -13.73 -13.95
C LYS A 91 -17.47 -13.73 -12.48
N TYR A 92 -17.43 -12.56 -11.84
CA TYR A 92 -16.86 -12.37 -10.50
C TYR A 92 -17.88 -12.03 -9.39
N ALA A 93 -19.18 -12.03 -9.68
CA ALA A 93 -20.24 -11.69 -8.73
C ALA A 93 -20.17 -12.46 -7.39
N GLU A 94 -19.69 -13.71 -7.42
CA GLU A 94 -19.44 -14.49 -6.20
C GLU A 94 -18.36 -13.87 -5.32
N PHE A 95 -17.26 -13.39 -5.89
CA PHE A 95 -16.21 -12.70 -5.14
C PHE A 95 -16.70 -11.36 -4.62
N ASP A 96 -17.43 -10.58 -5.42
CA ASP A 96 -18.01 -9.29 -4.98
C ASP A 96 -18.97 -9.48 -3.80
N LYS A 97 -19.69 -10.60 -3.73
CA LYS A 97 -20.54 -10.94 -2.59
C LYS A 97 -19.74 -11.13 -1.28
N TYR A 98 -18.54 -11.72 -1.37
CA TYR A 98 -17.72 -12.06 -0.21
C TYR A 98 -16.74 -10.98 0.20
N PHE A 99 -16.24 -10.20 -0.77
CA PHE A 99 -15.22 -9.18 -0.55
C PHE A 99 -15.75 -7.76 -0.74
N GLY A 100 -17.02 -7.58 -1.12
CA GLY A 100 -17.55 -6.25 -1.45
C GLY A 100 -16.75 -5.64 -2.59
N ASP A 101 -16.52 -4.33 -2.50
CA ASP A 101 -15.86 -3.57 -3.56
C ASP A 101 -14.31 -3.54 -3.50
N GLN A 102 -13.71 -4.26 -2.55
CA GLN A 102 -12.25 -4.24 -2.27
C GLN A 102 -11.38 -4.65 -3.46
N PHE A 103 -11.92 -5.52 -4.32
CA PHE A 103 -11.25 -6.06 -5.50
C PHE A 103 -12.08 -5.83 -6.78
N SER A 104 -13.15 -5.03 -6.69
CA SER A 104 -14.02 -4.71 -7.83
C SER A 104 -13.18 -4.17 -8.98
N PHE A 105 -13.40 -4.70 -10.19
CA PHE A 105 -12.62 -4.37 -11.40
C PHE A 105 -11.12 -4.74 -11.38
N GLY A 106 -10.62 -5.37 -10.31
CA GLY A 106 -9.23 -5.84 -10.20
C GLY A 106 -8.99 -7.32 -10.54
N TYR A 107 -10.03 -8.12 -10.74
CA TYR A 107 -9.91 -9.55 -11.02
C TYR A 107 -9.24 -9.84 -12.38
N ILE A 108 -8.35 -10.82 -12.37
CA ILE A 108 -7.54 -11.24 -13.53
C ILE A 108 -8.07 -12.57 -14.04
N GLU A 109 -7.95 -13.63 -13.24
CA GLU A 109 -8.38 -14.98 -13.63
C GLU A 109 -9.15 -15.66 -12.51
N LYS A 110 -10.19 -16.42 -12.86
CA LYS A 110 -11.00 -17.23 -11.94
C LYS A 110 -10.80 -18.70 -12.24
N LYS A 111 -10.59 -19.53 -11.21
CA LYS A 111 -10.52 -20.98 -11.36
C LYS A 111 -11.25 -21.68 -10.22
N GLN A 112 -12.13 -22.62 -10.57
CA GLN A 112 -12.73 -23.53 -9.60
C GLN A 112 -12.02 -24.88 -9.63
N ILE A 113 -11.71 -25.40 -8.45
CA ILE A 113 -11.10 -26.72 -8.23
C ILE A 113 -11.83 -27.36 -7.05
N ASN A 114 -12.55 -28.46 -7.31
CA ASN A 114 -13.40 -29.11 -6.33
C ASN A 114 -14.41 -28.11 -5.70
N ASN A 115 -14.41 -28.00 -4.37
CA ASN A 115 -15.23 -27.10 -3.55
C ASN A 115 -14.57 -25.72 -3.29
N ILE A 116 -13.46 -25.42 -3.97
CA ILE A 116 -12.71 -24.17 -3.80
C ILE A 116 -12.74 -23.36 -5.08
N THR A 117 -13.09 -22.09 -4.94
CA THR A 117 -13.03 -21.11 -6.02
C THR A 117 -11.92 -20.12 -5.74
N TYR A 118 -10.97 -20.00 -6.67
CA TYR A 118 -9.85 -19.07 -6.61
C TYR A 118 -10.03 -17.92 -7.60
N ALA A 119 -9.51 -16.75 -7.26
CA ALA A 119 -9.30 -15.67 -8.22
C ALA A 119 -7.98 -14.95 -7.96
N LEU A 120 -7.25 -14.64 -9.03
CA LEU A 120 -6.18 -13.63 -8.99
C LEU A 120 -6.81 -12.24 -9.11
N ALA A 121 -6.38 -11.30 -8.29
CA ALA A 121 -6.91 -9.94 -8.31
C ALA A 121 -5.82 -8.89 -8.00
N LYS A 122 -6.03 -7.68 -8.50
CA LYS A 122 -5.37 -6.45 -8.03
C LYS A 122 -6.26 -5.82 -6.95
N GLY A 123 -5.65 -5.33 -5.89
CA GLY A 123 -6.32 -4.62 -4.80
C GLY A 123 -5.39 -3.59 -4.17
N SER A 124 -5.74 -3.10 -2.99
CA SER A 124 -4.89 -2.15 -2.28
C SER A 124 -3.48 -2.73 -2.08
N GLY A 125 -2.47 -1.91 -2.38
CA GLY A 125 -1.06 -2.23 -2.24
C GLY A 125 -0.46 -3.26 -3.18
N GLY A 126 -1.23 -4.00 -4.01
CA GLY A 126 -0.66 -4.96 -4.95
C GLY A 126 -1.60 -6.06 -5.43
N ASN A 127 -1.02 -7.25 -5.67
CA ASN A 127 -1.73 -8.41 -6.21
C ASN A 127 -2.07 -9.42 -5.10
N TRP A 128 -3.20 -10.10 -5.27
CA TRP A 128 -3.82 -10.97 -4.28
C TRP A 128 -4.30 -12.29 -4.90
N LEU A 129 -4.23 -13.36 -4.13
CA LEU A 129 -5.00 -14.59 -4.37
C LEU A 129 -6.22 -14.58 -3.45
N LEU A 130 -7.39 -14.60 -4.06
CA LEU A 130 -8.67 -14.74 -3.36
C LEU A 130 -9.10 -16.20 -3.39
N LYS A 131 -9.64 -16.68 -2.27
CA LYS A 131 -10.11 -18.05 -2.08
C LYS A 131 -11.50 -18.02 -1.45
N ILE A 132 -12.40 -18.81 -2.00
CA ILE A 132 -13.71 -19.11 -1.42
C ILE A 132 -13.80 -20.63 -1.27
N GLU A 133 -13.88 -21.11 -0.04
CA GLU A 133 -13.95 -22.53 0.28
C GLU A 133 -15.07 -22.76 1.29
N ASN A 134 -16.03 -23.63 0.95
CA ASN A 134 -17.16 -23.99 1.82
C ASN A 134 -17.91 -22.76 2.38
N GLY A 135 -18.03 -21.71 1.56
CA GLY A 135 -18.71 -20.47 1.92
C GLY A 135 -17.91 -19.54 2.84
N LYS A 136 -16.61 -19.80 3.07
CA LYS A 136 -15.69 -18.89 3.75
C LYS A 136 -14.74 -18.25 2.74
N SER A 137 -14.47 -16.97 2.90
CA SER A 137 -13.56 -16.20 2.05
C SER A 137 -12.22 -15.93 2.76
N SER A 138 -11.15 -15.90 1.98
CA SER A 138 -9.79 -15.53 2.42
C SER A 138 -9.06 -14.82 1.29
N ALA A 139 -8.25 -13.81 1.60
CA ALA A 139 -7.41 -13.13 0.63
C ALA A 139 -5.94 -13.18 1.09
N TYR A 140 -5.05 -13.50 0.16
CA TYR A 140 -3.63 -13.68 0.43
C TYR A 140 -2.81 -12.74 -0.45
N PHE A 141 -2.07 -11.83 0.18
CA PHE A 141 -1.21 -10.90 -0.53
C PHE A 141 -0.02 -11.63 -1.14
N LEU A 142 0.31 -11.35 -2.40
CA LEU A 142 1.40 -12.04 -3.08
C LEU A 142 2.79 -11.46 -2.75
N GLY A 143 2.85 -10.21 -2.27
CA GLY A 143 4.11 -9.52 -1.98
C GLY A 143 4.99 -9.31 -3.21
N LEU A 144 4.38 -9.21 -4.40
CA LEU A 144 5.08 -8.97 -5.65
C LEU A 144 4.84 -7.53 -6.12
N THR A 145 5.92 -6.76 -6.18
CA THR A 145 5.90 -5.33 -6.50
C THR A 145 5.43 -5.12 -7.94
N TYR A 146 4.47 -4.23 -8.19
CA TYR A 146 4.07 -3.89 -9.57
C TYR A 146 5.18 -3.16 -10.33
N SER A 147 6.16 -2.59 -9.62
CA SER A 147 7.38 -2.00 -10.21
C SER A 147 8.20 -3.00 -11.02
N HIS A 148 8.11 -4.30 -10.71
CA HIS A 148 8.92 -5.35 -11.32
C HIS A 148 8.10 -6.49 -11.92
N TYR A 149 6.94 -6.81 -11.35
CA TYR A 149 6.17 -8.00 -11.68
C TYR A 149 4.84 -7.60 -12.33
N TYR A 150 4.70 -7.94 -13.60
CA TYR A 150 3.43 -7.82 -14.32
C TYR A 150 2.77 -9.19 -14.43
N ILE A 151 1.50 -9.28 -14.05
CA ILE A 151 0.66 -10.46 -14.24
C ILE A 151 -0.16 -10.27 -15.51
N ASN A 152 -0.09 -11.22 -16.44
CA ASN A 152 -0.89 -11.14 -17.65
C ASN A 152 -2.39 -11.16 -17.32
N SER A 153 -3.16 -10.31 -17.96
CA SER A 153 -4.63 -10.19 -17.84
C SER A 153 -5.34 -11.48 -18.25
N LYS A 154 -4.70 -12.29 -19.08
CA LYS A 154 -5.14 -13.62 -19.50
C LYS A 154 -4.08 -14.67 -19.16
N GLN A 155 -4.54 -15.78 -18.58
CA GLN A 155 -3.71 -16.91 -18.17
C GLN A 155 -4.09 -18.13 -19.02
N ASP A 156 -3.15 -18.68 -19.78
CA ASP A 156 -3.34 -19.90 -20.57
C ASP A 156 -3.04 -21.14 -19.73
N LEU A 157 -2.14 -21.04 -18.75
CA LEU A 157 -1.87 -22.09 -17.77
C LEU A 157 -2.83 -22.03 -16.57
N PRO A 158 -3.16 -23.18 -15.93
CA PRO A 158 -3.96 -23.18 -14.71
C PRO A 158 -3.26 -22.38 -13.61
N ILE A 159 -4.00 -21.46 -12.96
CA ILE A 159 -3.43 -20.61 -11.90
C ILE A 159 -3.15 -21.37 -10.60
N ILE A 160 -3.76 -22.53 -10.40
CA ILE A 160 -3.46 -23.43 -9.29
C ILE A 160 -3.05 -24.78 -9.87
N LYS A 161 -1.87 -25.25 -9.49
CA LYS A 161 -1.32 -26.52 -9.96
C LYS A 161 -0.32 -27.11 -8.96
N ASP A 162 -0.46 -28.40 -8.64
CA ASP A 162 0.47 -29.19 -7.82
C ASP A 162 0.83 -28.55 -6.47
N GLY A 163 -0.13 -27.87 -5.82
CA GLY A 163 0.07 -27.17 -4.54
C GLY A 163 0.69 -25.77 -4.65
N TYR A 164 0.78 -25.23 -5.87
CA TYR A 164 1.29 -23.88 -6.13
C TYR A 164 0.20 -23.00 -6.70
N LEU A 165 0.22 -21.73 -6.28
CA LEU A 165 -0.22 -20.64 -7.13
C LEU A 165 0.82 -20.45 -8.23
N GLN A 166 0.39 -20.30 -9.47
CA GLN A 166 1.25 -19.96 -10.58
C GLN A 166 0.55 -19.00 -11.54
N PHE A 167 1.31 -18.12 -12.19
CA PHE A 167 0.78 -17.22 -13.19
C PHE A 167 1.86 -16.76 -14.15
N GLU A 168 1.43 -16.55 -15.38
CA GLU A 168 2.19 -16.05 -16.50
C GLU A 168 2.29 -14.54 -16.42
N GLY A 169 3.47 -14.02 -16.75
CA GLY A 169 3.75 -12.61 -16.65
C GLY A 169 5.11 -12.21 -17.16
N SER A 170 5.46 -10.97 -16.87
CA SER A 170 6.66 -10.31 -17.39
C SER A 170 7.36 -9.53 -16.30
N PHE A 171 8.69 -9.44 -16.41
CA PHE A 171 9.43 -8.42 -15.69
C PHE A 171 9.26 -7.09 -16.39
N VAL A 172 8.88 -6.06 -15.64
CA VAL A 172 8.63 -4.71 -16.14
C VAL A 172 9.48 -3.68 -15.42
N LYS A 173 9.56 -2.48 -16.00
CA LYS A 173 9.99 -1.26 -15.33
C LYS A 173 8.93 -0.19 -15.51
N ILE A 174 8.85 0.69 -14.53
CA ILE A 174 8.03 1.90 -14.59
C ILE A 174 8.61 2.84 -15.66
N ILE A 175 7.72 3.46 -16.42
CA ILE A 175 7.98 4.55 -17.35
C ILE A 175 7.08 5.71 -16.90
N LYS A 176 7.68 6.81 -16.44
CA LYS A 176 6.91 8.01 -16.10
C LYS A 176 6.43 8.69 -17.39
N VAL A 177 5.15 9.07 -17.42
CA VAL A 177 4.56 9.76 -18.58
C VAL A 177 4.74 11.28 -18.40
N PRO A 178 5.47 11.97 -19.31
CA PRO A 178 5.64 13.42 -19.21
C PRO A 178 4.29 14.14 -19.24
N GLY A 179 4.08 15.07 -18.31
CA GLY A 179 2.85 15.85 -18.21
C GLY A 179 1.69 15.17 -17.49
N LEU A 180 1.88 13.95 -16.96
CA LEU A 180 0.93 13.27 -16.06
C LEU A 180 1.62 12.83 -14.77
N PRO A 181 1.92 13.77 -13.84
CA PRO A 181 2.46 13.43 -12.54
C PRO A 181 1.56 12.41 -11.81
N GLY A 182 2.17 11.39 -11.21
CA GLY A 182 1.44 10.31 -10.55
C GLY A 182 0.84 9.25 -11.48
N TYR A 183 1.03 9.34 -12.80
CA TYR A 183 0.67 8.27 -13.73
C TYR A 183 1.91 7.48 -14.20
N ASP A 184 1.90 6.19 -13.89
CA ASP A 184 2.98 5.27 -14.21
C ASP A 184 2.56 4.33 -15.33
N ASP A 185 3.26 4.40 -16.45
CA ASP A 185 3.20 3.38 -17.50
C ASP A 185 4.28 2.33 -17.25
N TYR A 186 4.25 1.24 -18.02
CA TYR A 186 5.17 0.12 -17.86
C TYR A 186 5.76 -0.28 -19.20
N SER A 187 7.00 -0.76 -19.16
CA SER A 187 7.62 -1.44 -20.30
C SER A 187 8.23 -2.76 -19.86
N SER A 188 8.16 -3.79 -20.70
CA SER A 188 8.80 -5.06 -20.38
C SER A 188 10.32 -4.97 -20.49
N ILE A 189 10.99 -5.56 -19.51
CA ILE A 189 12.43 -5.83 -19.54
C ILE A 189 12.67 -7.30 -19.94
N LYS A 190 11.75 -8.19 -19.56
CA LYS A 190 11.77 -9.61 -19.98
C LYS A 190 10.37 -10.22 -19.91
N ASP A 191 9.86 -10.65 -21.05
CA ASP A 191 8.60 -11.38 -21.15
C ASP A 191 8.79 -12.89 -20.87
N GLY A 192 7.67 -13.60 -20.71
CA GLY A 192 7.64 -15.06 -20.75
C GLY A 192 8.11 -15.73 -19.47
N ASN A 193 7.70 -15.20 -18.32
CA ASN A 193 8.00 -15.80 -17.03
C ASN A 193 6.76 -16.52 -16.49
N LEU A 194 6.97 -17.66 -15.85
CA LEU A 194 6.00 -18.31 -14.97
C LEU A 194 6.45 -18.09 -13.53
N PHE A 195 5.68 -17.29 -12.80
CA PHE A 195 5.86 -17.05 -11.38
C PHE A 195 5.13 -18.14 -10.60
N ARG A 196 5.76 -18.71 -9.57
CA ARG A 196 5.15 -19.75 -8.74
C ARG A 196 5.39 -19.47 -7.26
N ILE A 197 4.35 -19.67 -6.45
CA ILE A 197 4.40 -19.55 -4.99
C ILE A 197 3.70 -20.77 -4.42
N LYS A 198 4.34 -21.46 -3.47
CA LYS A 198 3.68 -22.57 -2.77
C LYS A 198 2.48 -22.04 -1.98
N LEU A 199 1.34 -22.71 -2.08
CA LEU A 199 0.15 -22.30 -1.34
C LEU A 199 0.40 -22.32 0.17
N THR A 200 1.18 -23.28 0.67
CA THR A 200 1.54 -23.34 2.11
C THR A 200 2.36 -22.15 2.60
N ASP A 201 3.16 -21.53 1.73
CA ASP A 201 3.94 -20.34 2.08
C ASP A 201 3.07 -19.08 1.95
N LEU A 202 2.19 -19.05 0.94
CA LEU A 202 1.28 -17.94 0.66
C LEU A 202 0.17 -17.80 1.70
N GLU A 203 -0.44 -18.92 2.12
CA GLU A 203 -1.54 -18.98 3.08
C GLU A 203 -1.06 -18.98 4.54
N LYS A 204 0.25 -18.80 4.78
CA LYS A 204 0.80 -18.77 6.14
C LYS A 204 0.37 -17.50 6.86
N ASP A 205 -0.29 -17.67 7.99
CA ASP A 205 -0.74 -16.66 8.95
C ASP A 205 -0.35 -17.20 10.35
N SER A 206 0.74 -16.68 10.92
CA SER A 206 1.38 -17.34 12.07
C SER A 206 0.72 -17.01 13.41
N ASP A 207 0.13 -15.83 13.56
CA ASP A 207 -0.58 -15.41 14.76
C ASP A 207 -2.12 -15.51 14.65
N ARG A 208 -2.61 -15.83 13.45
CA ARG A 208 -4.02 -16.14 13.14
C ARG A 208 -4.93 -14.95 13.33
N ASP A 209 -4.46 -13.78 12.93
CA ASP A 209 -5.25 -12.54 12.95
C ASP A 209 -6.14 -12.40 11.70
N GLY A 210 -5.79 -13.07 10.59
CA GLY A 210 -6.49 -13.03 9.31
C GLY A 210 -5.66 -12.47 8.15
N TYR A 211 -4.51 -11.86 8.42
CA TYR A 211 -3.53 -11.46 7.41
C TYR A 211 -2.47 -12.55 7.22
N ASN A 212 -2.02 -12.71 5.98
CA ASN A 212 -0.91 -13.62 5.74
C ASN A 212 0.42 -12.92 6.08
N ASP A 213 1.38 -13.71 6.56
CA ASP A 213 2.76 -13.33 6.91
C ASP A 213 3.43 -12.42 5.87
N ILE A 214 3.08 -12.58 4.58
CA ILE A 214 3.64 -11.82 3.46
C ILE A 214 3.11 -10.39 3.46
N LEU A 215 1.80 -10.20 3.69
CA LEU A 215 1.20 -8.87 3.79
C LEU A 215 1.82 -8.11 4.95
N GLU A 216 1.78 -8.68 6.15
CA GLU A 216 2.26 -8.03 7.36
C GLU A 216 3.71 -7.56 7.23
N LYS A 217 4.60 -8.42 6.73
CA LYS A 217 6.00 -8.06 6.44
C LYS A 217 6.13 -6.98 5.37
N ALA A 218 5.22 -6.93 4.40
CA ALA A 218 5.25 -5.94 3.33
C ALA A 218 4.87 -4.55 3.84
N ILE A 219 3.87 -4.44 4.72
CA ILE A 219 3.37 -3.17 5.27
C ILE A 219 3.96 -2.80 6.64
N GLY A 220 4.81 -3.66 7.20
CA GLY A 220 5.57 -3.39 8.42
C GLY A 220 4.84 -3.72 9.73
N LEU A 221 3.91 -4.68 9.68
CA LEU A 221 3.29 -5.32 10.84
C LEU A 221 4.12 -6.52 11.32
N ASN A 222 3.79 -7.07 12.50
CA ASN A 222 4.51 -8.17 13.11
C ASN A 222 3.77 -9.52 12.93
N PRO A 223 4.27 -10.40 12.04
CA PRO A 223 3.62 -11.66 11.67
C PRO A 223 3.54 -12.73 12.76
N ASN A 224 3.96 -12.44 13.98
CA ASN A 224 3.86 -13.37 15.10
C ASN A 224 3.14 -12.72 16.30
N LYS A 225 2.46 -11.61 16.07
CA LYS A 225 1.83 -10.81 17.11
C LYS A 225 0.56 -10.18 16.55
N LYS A 226 -0.56 -10.81 16.91
CA LYS A 226 -1.93 -10.45 16.49
C LYS A 226 -2.29 -8.97 16.66
N ASP A 227 -1.64 -8.26 17.57
CA ASP A 227 -1.80 -6.82 17.82
C ASP A 227 -0.39 -6.22 17.78
N THR A 228 -0.01 -5.60 16.67
CA THR A 228 1.36 -5.15 16.41
C THR A 228 1.79 -4.04 17.37
N ASP A 229 0.89 -3.12 17.73
CA ASP A 229 1.20 -1.89 18.46
C ASP A 229 0.84 -1.88 19.96
N ASP A 230 0.30 -3.00 20.47
CA ASP A 230 -0.14 -3.20 21.86
C ASP A 230 -1.26 -2.22 22.27
N ASP A 231 -2.23 -2.00 21.39
CA ASP A 231 -3.42 -1.18 21.69
C ASP A 231 -4.68 -1.97 22.07
N GLU A 232 -4.57 -3.29 22.17
CA GLU A 232 -5.63 -4.27 22.48
C GLU A 232 -6.59 -4.58 21.33
N ILE A 233 -6.32 -4.07 20.11
CA ILE A 233 -7.06 -4.38 18.89
C ILE A 233 -6.17 -5.22 17.98
N ASP A 234 -6.71 -6.29 17.38
CA ASP A 234 -5.91 -7.06 16.44
C ASP A 234 -5.69 -6.34 15.12
N ASP A 235 -4.57 -6.63 14.49
CA ASP A 235 -4.08 -6.01 13.27
C ASP A 235 -5.09 -6.08 12.14
N PHE A 236 -5.91 -7.14 12.05
CA PHE A 236 -6.97 -7.30 11.06
C PHE A 236 -8.18 -6.40 11.31
N ASN A 237 -8.47 -6.04 12.55
CA ASN A 237 -9.61 -5.20 12.94
C ASN A 237 -9.22 -3.75 13.22
N ASP A 238 -7.96 -3.44 13.49
CA ASP A 238 -7.52 -2.07 13.81
C ASP A 238 -7.41 -1.18 12.56
N LEU A 239 -7.97 0.02 12.57
CA LEU A 239 -7.81 0.95 11.45
C LEU A 239 -6.44 1.63 11.44
N ASN A 240 -5.61 1.50 12.49
CA ASN A 240 -4.24 2.04 12.54
C ASN A 240 -3.21 1.05 13.12
N PRO A 241 -3.04 -0.15 12.55
CA PRO A 241 -2.36 -1.30 13.18
C PRO A 241 -0.86 -1.12 13.44
N LYS A 242 -0.26 -0.03 12.96
CA LYS A 242 1.18 0.26 13.18
C LYS A 242 1.42 1.13 14.41
N TYR A 243 0.41 1.86 14.89
CA TYR A 243 0.59 2.90 15.89
C TYR A 243 -0.63 3.11 16.75
N LYS A 244 -0.41 2.96 18.06
CA LYS A 244 -1.41 3.23 19.07
C LYS A 244 -2.02 4.62 18.90
N SER A 245 -3.32 4.64 18.68
CA SER A 245 -4.08 5.87 18.47
C SER A 245 -4.14 6.74 19.73
N GLU A 246 -4.08 8.05 19.58
CA GLU A 246 -4.20 9.03 20.66
C GLU A 246 -5.13 10.18 20.27
N ASN A 247 -5.79 10.78 21.28
CA ASN A 247 -6.67 11.91 21.05
C ASN A 247 -6.06 13.20 21.62
N ASN A 248 -5.66 14.11 20.73
CA ASN A 248 -5.19 15.45 21.04
C ASN A 248 -5.48 16.39 19.88
N LYS A 249 -5.33 17.70 20.09
CA LYS A 249 -5.66 18.68 19.04
C LYS A 249 -4.94 18.41 17.72
N TYR A 250 -3.69 17.95 17.70
CA TYR A 250 -2.97 17.73 16.44
C TYR A 250 -3.37 16.43 15.75
N THR A 251 -3.67 15.35 16.48
CA THR A 251 -4.24 14.13 15.88
C THR A 251 -5.63 14.44 15.30
N GLU A 252 -6.45 15.25 15.97
CA GLU A 252 -7.74 15.74 15.45
C GLU A 252 -7.59 16.54 14.14
N LEU A 253 -6.57 17.41 14.04
CA LEU A 253 -6.30 18.16 12.82
C LEU A 253 -5.97 17.24 11.64
N TYR A 254 -5.05 16.29 11.85
CA TYR A 254 -4.67 15.32 10.82
C TYR A 254 -5.86 14.43 10.42
N LEU A 255 -6.68 14.01 11.37
CA LEU A 255 -7.89 13.23 11.10
C LEU A 255 -8.90 14.04 10.28
N GLN A 256 -9.14 15.30 10.63
CA GLN A 256 -10.04 16.19 9.89
C GLN A 256 -9.59 16.38 8.44
N ILE A 257 -8.28 16.54 8.20
CA ILE A 257 -7.71 16.67 6.85
C ILE A 257 -7.83 15.35 6.09
N SER A 258 -7.46 14.23 6.72
CA SER A 258 -7.52 12.88 6.13
C SER A 258 -8.95 12.53 5.70
N ASN A 259 -9.95 12.83 6.53
CA ASN A 259 -11.37 12.62 6.22
C ASN A 259 -11.91 13.59 5.15
N GLY A 260 -11.28 14.75 4.97
CA GLY A 260 -11.64 15.74 3.96
C GLY A 260 -11.35 15.30 2.52
N HIS A 261 -10.56 14.24 2.33
CA HIS A 261 -10.35 13.59 1.04
C HIS A 261 -11.56 12.72 0.69
N GLN A 262 -12.62 13.37 0.19
CA GLN A 262 -13.97 12.83 -0.05
C GLN A 262 -14.07 11.64 -1.01
N PHE A 263 -12.97 11.20 -1.65
CA PHE A 263 -12.96 9.98 -2.47
C PHE A 263 -13.01 8.70 -1.64
N ALA A 264 -12.72 8.76 -0.34
CA ALA A 264 -12.65 7.60 0.55
C ALA A 264 -13.95 7.27 1.31
N ASN A 265 -15.09 7.91 0.99
CA ASN A 265 -16.27 7.83 1.86
C ASN A 265 -17.14 6.57 1.68
N LEU A 266 -17.54 6.04 2.86
CA LEU A 266 -18.61 5.09 3.21
C LEU A 266 -18.38 3.58 3.10
N ILE A 267 -17.42 3.08 2.31
CA ILE A 267 -17.32 1.64 1.99
C ILE A 267 -16.11 0.94 2.66
N ALA A 268 -15.09 1.68 3.13
CA ALA A 268 -13.80 1.10 3.50
C ALA A 268 -13.68 0.51 4.93
N LYS A 269 -14.51 0.89 5.90
CA LYS A 269 -14.35 0.40 7.29
C LYS A 269 -14.52 -1.11 7.44
N ASN A 270 -15.43 -1.70 6.67
CA ASN A 270 -15.71 -3.14 6.71
C ASN A 270 -14.87 -3.93 5.71
N ASN A 271 -13.86 -3.29 5.11
CA ASN A 271 -13.04 -3.82 4.05
C ASN A 271 -11.61 -4.04 4.59
N PRO A 272 -11.33 -5.19 5.23
CA PRO A 272 -10.05 -5.44 5.90
C PRO A 272 -8.86 -5.50 4.94
N TYR A 273 -9.07 -5.63 3.62
CA TYR A 273 -8.00 -5.68 2.62
C TYR A 273 -7.87 -4.36 1.83
N PHE A 274 -8.54 -3.30 2.27
CA PHE A 274 -8.42 -1.96 1.70
C PHE A 274 -7.62 -1.06 2.65
N PHE A 275 -6.49 -0.54 2.16
CA PHE A 275 -5.59 0.34 2.90
C PHE A 275 -5.46 1.68 2.18
N THR A 276 -5.30 2.74 2.98
CA THR A 276 -4.85 4.07 2.55
C THR A 276 -3.42 4.28 3.05
N PHE A 277 -2.49 4.54 2.14
CA PHE A 277 -1.07 4.69 2.48
C PHE A 277 -0.67 6.16 2.55
N TYR A 278 0.01 6.53 3.64
CA TYR A 278 0.57 7.86 3.83
C TYR A 278 2.08 7.78 4.09
N GLU A 279 2.88 8.56 3.37
CA GLU A 279 4.30 8.72 3.72
C GLU A 279 4.47 9.82 4.78
N SER A 280 4.82 9.44 6.01
CA SER A 280 4.95 10.38 7.13
C SER A 280 5.95 9.90 8.16
N ASP A 281 6.66 10.85 8.76
CA ASP A 281 7.48 10.68 9.96
C ASP A 281 6.92 11.49 11.15
N CYS A 282 5.77 12.16 11.00
CA CYS A 282 5.16 12.96 12.05
C CYS A 282 4.38 12.08 13.04
N GLU A 283 4.81 12.10 14.30
CA GLU A 283 4.22 11.33 15.39
C GLU A 283 2.72 11.64 15.63
N TYR A 284 2.30 12.90 15.54
CA TYR A 284 0.86 13.24 15.67
C TYR A 284 0.02 12.67 14.52
N PHE A 285 0.59 12.53 13.33
CA PHE A 285 -0.15 11.93 12.22
C PHE A 285 -0.21 10.42 12.38
N HIS A 286 0.89 9.79 12.84
CA HIS A 286 0.91 8.35 13.12
C HIS A 286 -0.12 7.91 14.15
N LYS A 287 -0.48 8.79 15.10
CA LYS A 287 -1.38 8.48 16.20
C LYS A 287 -2.83 8.89 15.98
N ILE A 288 -3.25 9.16 14.74
CA ILE A 288 -4.68 9.43 14.46
C ILE A 288 -5.53 8.21 14.79
N ASN A 289 -6.81 8.43 15.04
CA ASN A 289 -7.82 7.37 15.16
C ASN A 289 -8.74 7.43 13.93
N PRO A 290 -8.45 6.70 12.84
CA PRO A 290 -9.25 6.75 11.62
C PRO A 290 -10.66 6.21 11.84
N GLU A 291 -11.66 6.81 11.19
CA GLU A 291 -13.05 6.36 11.33
C GLU A 291 -13.54 5.51 10.16
N ASN A 292 -12.97 5.70 8.96
CA ASN A 292 -13.57 5.24 7.71
C ASN A 292 -12.68 4.30 6.88
N SER A 293 -11.36 4.37 6.99
CA SER A 293 -10.42 3.56 6.23
C SER A 293 -9.23 3.17 7.08
N ARG A 294 -8.70 1.97 6.85
CA ARG A 294 -7.45 1.50 7.46
C ARG A 294 -6.27 2.26 6.88
N VAL A 295 -5.42 2.81 7.75
CA VAL A 295 -4.26 3.60 7.34
C VAL A 295 -2.97 2.84 7.58
N ILE A 296 -2.02 2.99 6.66
CA ILE A 296 -0.67 2.46 6.81
C ILE A 296 0.31 3.60 6.57
N PHE A 297 1.15 3.90 7.57
CA PHE A 297 2.17 4.91 7.43
C PHE A 297 3.49 4.32 6.96
N ILE A 298 3.97 4.84 5.83
CA ILE A 298 5.27 4.52 5.25
C ILE A 298 6.30 5.50 5.80
N PRO A 299 7.41 5.02 6.41
CA PRO A 299 8.46 5.91 6.92
C PRO A 299 9.14 6.67 5.78
N LYS A 300 9.46 7.95 5.95
CA LYS A 300 10.21 8.72 4.93
C LYS A 300 11.64 8.26 4.72
N LYS A 301 12.25 7.60 5.71
CA LYS A 301 13.64 7.15 5.65
C LYS A 301 13.71 5.73 5.11
N ASP A 302 14.42 5.51 4.02
CA ASP A 302 14.53 4.20 3.36
C ASP A 302 15.02 3.07 4.27
N LYS A 303 15.88 3.39 5.24
CA LYS A 303 16.38 2.41 6.23
C LYS A 303 15.28 1.86 7.15
N ASP A 304 14.20 2.61 7.31
CA ASP A 304 13.07 2.28 8.19
C ASP A 304 11.92 1.65 7.38
N LYS A 305 11.94 1.77 6.04
CA LYS A 305 10.99 1.12 5.12
C LYS A 305 11.21 -0.39 5.03
N THR A 306 10.15 -1.16 4.80
CA THR A 306 10.25 -2.56 4.38
C THR A 306 10.88 -2.66 2.98
N TYR A 307 11.28 -3.87 2.56
CA TYR A 307 11.71 -4.05 1.16
C TYR A 307 10.59 -3.68 0.18
N TYR A 308 9.35 -4.04 0.50
CA TYR A 308 8.21 -3.78 -0.37
C TYR A 308 7.94 -2.28 -0.51
N GLU A 309 7.94 -1.54 0.60
CA GLU A 309 7.77 -0.08 0.67
C GLU A 309 8.89 0.71 -0.04
N ARG A 310 10.12 0.17 -0.11
CA ARG A 310 11.23 0.83 -0.83
C ARG A 310 11.11 0.74 -2.35
N ILE A 311 10.58 -0.38 -2.83
CA ILE A 311 10.59 -0.72 -4.26
C ILE A 311 9.25 -0.39 -4.92
N THR A 312 8.19 -0.25 -4.13
CA THR A 312 6.83 -0.04 -4.58
C THR A 312 6.34 1.33 -4.11
N ASP A 313 5.96 2.20 -5.04
CA ASP A 313 5.36 3.49 -4.69
C ASP A 313 3.89 3.29 -4.30
N LEU A 314 3.68 3.10 -3.00
CA LEU A 314 2.38 2.82 -2.40
C LEU A 314 1.59 4.09 -2.02
N THR A 315 2.22 5.26 -2.02
CA THR A 315 1.65 6.46 -1.39
C THR A 315 0.45 6.98 -2.17
N ASP A 316 -0.74 6.98 -1.57
CA ASP A 316 -1.95 7.48 -2.22
C ASP A 316 -2.05 9.01 -2.16
N PHE A 317 -1.76 9.56 -0.98
CA PHE A 317 -1.87 10.98 -0.66
C PHE A 317 -0.76 11.40 0.29
N GLY A 318 -0.36 12.67 0.18
CA GLY A 318 0.58 13.27 1.12
C GLY A 318 -0.08 14.36 1.94
N ILE A 319 0.29 14.41 3.22
CA ILE A 319 -0.04 15.50 4.13
C ILE A 319 1.27 16.00 4.73
N SER A 320 1.50 17.31 4.70
CA SER A 320 2.75 17.90 5.16
C SER A 320 2.88 17.87 6.68
N LYS A 321 4.10 18.13 7.15
CA LYS A 321 4.32 18.63 8.50
C LYS A 321 3.64 19.99 8.68
N MET A 322 3.27 20.33 9.91
CA MET A 322 2.67 21.62 10.24
C MET A 322 3.73 22.71 10.23
N LYS A 323 3.49 23.78 9.49
CA LYS A 323 4.33 24.97 9.51
C LYS A 323 3.80 25.96 10.56
N LYS A 324 4.63 26.29 11.54
CA LYS A 324 4.26 27.21 12.63
C LYS A 324 4.15 28.65 12.11
N THR A 325 3.20 29.39 12.67
CA THR A 325 3.10 30.84 12.46
C THR A 325 3.85 31.57 13.56
N ASN A 326 4.73 32.51 13.20
CA ASN A 326 5.43 33.33 14.19
C ASN A 326 4.42 34.11 15.06
N GLY A 327 4.46 33.89 16.38
CA GLY A 327 3.65 34.62 17.35
C GLY A 327 2.20 34.12 17.51
N ASN A 328 1.77 33.06 16.83
CA ASN A 328 0.46 32.44 17.06
C ASN A 328 0.55 30.91 17.13
N PRO A 329 0.58 30.30 18.33
CA PRO A 329 0.67 28.85 18.50
C PRO A 329 -0.60 28.09 18.11
N ASP A 330 -1.72 28.80 17.96
CA ASP A 330 -3.01 28.24 17.56
C ASP A 330 -3.27 28.36 16.06
N LYS A 331 -2.26 28.78 15.27
CA LYS A 331 -2.35 28.84 13.82
C LYS A 331 -1.19 28.12 13.15
N VAL A 332 -1.51 27.15 12.29
CA VAL A 332 -0.53 26.40 11.49
C VAL A 332 -0.92 26.41 10.02
N TYR A 333 0.07 26.20 9.15
CA TYR A 333 -0.16 25.93 7.73
C TYR A 333 0.17 24.47 7.42
N ILE A 334 -0.63 23.84 6.58
CA ILE A 334 -0.50 22.44 6.22
C ILE A 334 -0.93 22.25 4.78
N SER A 335 -0.18 21.45 4.03
CA SER A 335 -0.44 21.16 2.63
C SER A 335 -0.86 19.71 2.46
N THR A 336 -1.75 19.46 1.51
CA THR A 336 -2.11 18.12 1.05
C THR A 336 -1.85 17.99 -0.43
N TRP A 337 -1.55 16.79 -0.89
CA TRP A 337 -1.40 16.51 -2.32
C TRP A 337 -1.81 15.08 -2.65
N GLY A 338 -2.24 14.88 -3.89
CA GLY A 338 -2.46 13.58 -4.49
C GLY A 338 -1.86 13.55 -5.89
N SER A 339 -2.25 12.57 -6.70
CA SER A 339 -1.75 12.42 -8.07
C SER A 339 -2.04 13.62 -8.98
N SER A 340 -3.18 14.30 -8.80
CA SER A 340 -3.65 15.36 -9.70
C SER A 340 -3.91 16.71 -9.03
N TYR A 341 -3.56 16.87 -7.75
CA TYR A 341 -3.81 18.12 -7.03
C TYR A 341 -2.83 18.37 -5.90
N SER A 342 -2.74 19.63 -5.49
CA SER A 342 -2.17 20.06 -4.21
C SER A 342 -2.99 21.20 -3.63
N ASN A 343 -3.22 21.19 -2.31
CA ASN A 343 -3.96 22.21 -1.58
C ASN A 343 -3.16 22.67 -0.36
N ASP A 344 -3.23 23.96 -0.06
CA ASP A 344 -2.64 24.55 1.13
C ASP A 344 -3.74 25.09 2.04
N TYR A 345 -3.66 24.75 3.32
CA TYR A 345 -4.63 25.16 4.32
C TYR A 345 -3.96 26.00 5.41
N ALA A 346 -4.67 27.01 5.89
CA ALA A 346 -4.45 27.60 7.20
C ALA A 346 -5.41 26.93 8.19
N ALA A 347 -4.87 26.34 9.25
CA ALA A 347 -5.65 25.74 10.33
C ALA A 347 -5.54 26.63 11.58
N GLU A 348 -6.68 27.07 12.10
CA GLU A 348 -6.78 27.88 13.32
C GLU A 348 -7.54 27.13 14.41
N TYR A 349 -6.98 27.05 15.62
CA TYR A 349 -7.60 26.38 16.76
C TYR A 349 -8.45 27.37 17.56
N ILE A 350 -9.76 27.34 17.34
CA ILE A 350 -10.70 28.31 17.90
C ILE A 350 -11.71 27.56 18.79
N LYS A 351 -11.79 27.95 20.06
CA LYS A 351 -12.75 27.40 21.03
C LYS A 351 -12.72 25.85 21.11
N GLY A 352 -11.53 25.27 21.05
CA GLY A 352 -11.34 23.83 21.17
C GLY A 352 -11.53 23.03 19.88
N LYS A 353 -11.60 23.68 18.70
CA LYS A 353 -11.76 23.01 17.41
C LYS A 353 -10.87 23.65 16.34
N TRP A 354 -10.43 22.85 15.38
CA TRP A 354 -9.74 23.35 14.19
C TRP A 354 -10.70 23.88 13.15
N VAL A 355 -10.40 25.06 12.63
CA VAL A 355 -11.05 25.66 11.47
C VAL A 355 -10.05 25.68 10.33
N LEU A 356 -10.34 24.94 9.27
CA LEU A 356 -9.53 24.87 8.06
C LEU A 356 -10.00 25.93 7.06
N THR A 357 -9.08 26.75 6.58
CA THR A 357 -9.30 27.71 5.48
C THR A 357 -8.37 27.35 4.32
N LEU A 358 -8.94 27.06 3.15
CA LEU A 358 -8.16 26.85 1.93
C LEU A 358 -7.47 28.17 1.54
N VAL A 359 -6.15 28.15 1.47
CA VAL A 359 -5.30 29.30 1.12
C VAL A 359 -4.97 29.28 -0.37
N SER A 360 -4.61 28.11 -0.89
CA SER A 360 -4.33 27.89 -2.31
C SER A 360 -4.65 26.46 -2.71
N GLY A 361 -4.93 26.27 -3.98
CA GLY A 361 -5.10 24.95 -4.60
C GLY A 361 -4.56 24.97 -6.02
N LYS A 362 -3.97 23.86 -6.44
CA LYS A 362 -3.48 23.64 -7.80
C LYS A 362 -3.99 22.29 -8.29
N VAL A 363 -4.47 22.26 -9.52
CA VAL A 363 -4.67 21.03 -10.29
C VAL A 363 -3.38 20.81 -11.08
N ILE A 364 -2.84 19.60 -11.03
CA ILE A 364 -1.56 19.22 -11.65
C ILE A 364 -1.81 18.62 -13.03
#